data_AF-A0A973HT74-F1
#
_entry.id   AF-A0A973HT74-F1
#
_cell.length_a   1.000
_cell.length_b   1.000
_cell.length_c   1.000
_cell.angle_alpha   90.00
_cell.angle_beta   90.00
_cell.angle_gamma   90.00
#
_symmetry.space_group_name_H-M   'P 1'
#
loop_
_entity.id
_entity.type
_entity.pdbx_description
1 polymer ?
#
loop_
_entity_poly.entity_id
_entity_poly.type
_entity_poly.pdbx_seq_one_letter_code
_entity_poly.pdbx_strand_id
1 'polypeptide(L)'
;MSRTSWYARILIGSVVVLMLAPSVTGVDSGLSPDDVWDDTSVWGTPLWLQVWLMGIVFPTFLASLFFLRRSLEARLALGGFVLSHLPMMLGLFETTVGQVALIHVVCYSPALLVLAKRRPRVTARSPFGLWVHAMLAVLAVGLAFDLRDSLRTLFL
;
A
#
# COMPACT_ATOMS: atom_id res chain seq x y z
N MET A 1 25.47 -15.16 -4.51
CA MET A 1 24.85 -14.02 -3.79
C MET A 1 24.37 -13.00 -4.83
N SER A 2 23.07 -12.88 -5.08
CA SER A 2 22.56 -11.92 -6.08
C SER A 2 22.78 -10.50 -5.56
N ARG A 3 23.57 -9.68 -6.26
CA ARG A 3 23.70 -8.25 -5.95
C ARG A 3 22.32 -7.61 -6.03
N THR A 4 21.77 -7.19 -4.90
CA THR A 4 20.52 -6.43 -4.82
C THR A 4 20.62 -5.24 -5.77
N SER A 5 19.71 -5.19 -6.75
CA SER A 5 19.64 -4.13 -7.76
C SER A 5 19.66 -2.75 -7.12
N TRP A 6 20.34 -1.78 -7.74
CA TRP A 6 20.37 -0.38 -7.28
C TRP A 6 18.96 0.18 -7.04
N TYR A 7 18.01 -0.21 -7.89
CA TYR A 7 16.61 0.17 -7.77
C TYR A 7 15.98 -0.37 -6.49
N ALA A 8 16.23 -1.64 -6.17
CA ALA A 8 15.70 -2.25 -4.94
C ALA A 8 16.27 -1.57 -3.69
N ARG A 9 17.53 -1.11 -3.73
CA ARG A 9 18.12 -0.33 -2.63
C ARG A 9 17.44 1.02 -2.45
N ILE A 10 17.15 1.73 -3.54
CA ILE A 10 16.40 2.99 -3.49
C ILE A 10 15.00 2.76 -2.96
N LEU A 11 14.29 1.74 -3.46
CA LEU A 11 12.96 1.39 -2.99
C LEU A 11 12.94 1.10 -1.48
N ILE A 12 13.86 0.26 -1.00
CA ILE A 12 14.01 -0.04 0.43
C ILE A 12 14.33 1.24 1.21
N GLY A 13 15.27 2.05 0.72
CA GLY A 13 15.62 3.33 1.34
C GLY A 13 14.43 4.27 1.45
N SER A 14 13.62 4.41 0.39
CA SER A 14 12.40 5.21 0.39
C SER A 14 11.36 4.69 1.38
N VAL A 15 11.15 3.37 1.44
CA VAL A 15 10.24 2.76 2.42
C VAL A 15 10.71 3.08 3.84
N VAL A 16 11.99 2.90 4.15
CA VAL A 16 12.54 3.20 5.49
C VAL A 16 12.41 4.69 5.83
N VAL A 17 12.70 5.59 4.90
CA VAL A 17 12.54 7.04 5.12
C VAL A 17 11.08 7.39 5.40
N LEU A 18 10.13 6.83 4.63
CA LEU A 18 8.70 7.08 4.81
C LEU A 18 8.17 6.50 6.13
N MET A 19 8.64 5.32 6.55
CA MET A 19 8.34 4.76 7.87
C MET A 19 8.73 5.68 9.02
N LEU A 20 9.85 6.38 8.87
CA LEU A 20 10.38 7.28 9.90
C LEU A 20 9.83 8.70 9.81
N ALA A 21 9.22 9.08 8.68
CA ALA A 21 8.79 10.44 8.42
C ALA A 21 7.87 11.01 9.52
N PRO A 22 6.84 10.30 10.02
CA PRO A 22 5.98 10.84 11.08
C PRO A 22 6.75 11.17 12.37
N SER A 23 7.74 10.34 12.73
CA SER A 23 8.57 10.54 13.92
C SER A 23 9.50 11.75 13.79
N VAL A 24 9.80 12.19 12.56
CA VAL A 24 10.72 13.31 12.28
C VAL A 24 9.95 14.61 11.99
N THR A 25 8.83 14.53 11.28
CA THR A 25 8.07 15.70 10.82
C THR A 25 6.88 16.03 11.70
N GLY A 26 6.42 15.09 12.54
CA GLY A 26 5.16 15.21 13.29
C GLY A 26 3.90 15.12 12.41
N VAL A 27 4.04 14.89 11.11
CA VAL A 27 2.90 14.69 10.19
C VAL A 27 2.44 13.24 10.28
N ASP A 28 1.22 13.04 10.75
CA ASP A 28 0.63 11.75 11.10
C ASP A 28 -0.80 11.62 10.53
N SER A 29 -1.28 10.38 10.39
CA SER A 29 -2.67 10.05 10.08
C SER A 29 -3.63 10.50 11.17
N GLY A 30 -3.13 10.74 12.40
CA GLY A 30 -3.93 11.03 13.58
C GLY A 30 -4.59 9.78 14.16
N LEU A 31 -4.19 8.59 13.69
CA LEU A 31 -4.69 7.30 14.17
C LEU A 31 -3.55 6.50 14.83
N SER A 32 -3.85 5.92 15.98
CA SER A 32 -3.04 4.92 16.67
C SER A 32 -3.30 3.53 16.10
N PRO A 33 -2.33 2.59 16.15
CA PRO A 33 -2.57 1.20 15.75
C PRO A 33 -3.73 0.50 16.48
N ASP A 34 -4.08 0.94 17.69
CA ASP A 34 -5.16 0.37 18.50
C ASP A 34 -6.54 0.99 18.19
N ASP A 35 -6.58 2.08 17.41
CA ASP A 35 -7.85 2.71 17.05
C ASP A 35 -8.68 1.78 16.17
N VAL A 36 -10.00 1.86 16.33
CA VAL A 36 -10.94 1.11 15.50
C VAL A 36 -10.86 1.60 14.06
N TRP A 37 -10.78 0.66 13.12
CA TRP A 37 -10.87 0.96 11.70
C TRP A 37 -12.33 0.90 11.25
N ASP A 38 -12.99 2.06 11.23
CA ASP A 38 -14.36 2.24 10.74
C ASP A 38 -14.48 3.52 9.88
N ASP A 39 -15.65 3.72 9.27
CA ASP A 39 -15.92 4.90 8.45
C ASP A 39 -15.71 6.20 9.25
N THR A 40 -16.13 6.23 10.51
CA THR A 40 -15.99 7.39 11.40
C THR A 40 -14.53 7.79 11.54
N SER A 41 -13.65 6.82 11.79
CA SER A 41 -12.22 7.03 11.98
C SER A 41 -11.54 7.44 10.69
N VAL A 42 -11.89 6.82 9.55
CA VAL A 42 -11.37 7.19 8.23
C VAL A 42 -11.74 8.62 7.85
N TRP A 43 -13.00 9.02 8.04
CA TRP A 43 -13.46 10.39 7.74
C TRP A 43 -13.02 11.42 8.78
N GLY A 44 -12.59 10.98 9.97
CA GLY A 44 -11.96 11.81 10.99
C GLY A 44 -10.49 12.14 10.71
N THR A 45 -9.84 11.46 9.76
CA THR A 45 -8.43 11.70 9.41
C THR A 45 -8.21 13.07 8.74
N PRO A 46 -6.98 13.61 8.76
CA PRO A 46 -6.65 14.85 8.04
C PRO A 46 -6.97 14.77 6.54
N LEU A 47 -7.38 15.91 5.96
CA LEU A 47 -7.80 16.00 4.55
C LEU A 47 -6.77 15.41 3.56
N TRP A 48 -5.47 15.61 3.80
CA TRP A 48 -4.43 15.09 2.92
C TRP A 48 -4.47 13.55 2.86
N LEU A 49 -4.79 12.88 3.95
CA LEU A 49 -4.87 11.43 4.03
C LEU A 49 -6.15 10.93 3.34
N GLN A 50 -7.26 11.62 3.51
CA GLN A 50 -8.49 11.31 2.76
C GLN A 50 -8.27 11.40 1.25
N VAL A 51 -7.59 12.45 0.78
CA VAL A 51 -7.21 12.61 -0.63
C VAL A 51 -6.26 11.50 -1.08
N TRP A 52 -5.30 11.11 -0.25
CA TRP A 52 -4.41 9.99 -0.53
C TRP A 52 -5.19 8.68 -0.70
N LEU A 53 -6.06 8.32 0.24
CA LEU A 53 -6.82 7.08 0.22
C LEU A 53 -7.83 7.05 -0.94
N MET A 54 -8.69 8.06 -1.04
CA MET A 54 -9.83 8.06 -1.98
C MET A 54 -9.48 8.61 -3.36
N GLY A 55 -8.55 9.56 -3.43
CA GLY A 55 -8.16 10.21 -4.68
C GLY A 55 -6.99 9.55 -5.40
N ILE A 56 -6.12 8.83 -4.68
CA ILE A 56 -4.88 8.27 -5.25
C ILE A 56 -4.86 6.75 -5.14
N VAL A 57 -4.94 6.20 -3.93
CA VAL A 57 -4.82 4.75 -3.69
C VAL A 57 -5.96 4.00 -4.37
N PHE A 58 -7.20 4.34 -4.03
CA PHE A 58 -8.38 3.63 -4.55
C PHE A 58 -8.46 3.65 -6.10
N PRO A 59 -8.33 4.79 -6.79
CA PRO A 59 -8.36 4.81 -8.26
C PRO A 59 -7.20 4.05 -8.89
N THR A 60 -6.01 4.04 -8.28
CA THR A 60 -4.85 3.31 -8.80
C THR A 60 -5.06 1.80 -8.72
N PHE A 61 -5.65 1.29 -7.63
CA PHE A 61 -6.08 -0.10 -7.53
C PHE A 61 -7.19 -0.43 -8.52
N LEU A 62 -8.20 0.43 -8.65
CA LEU A 62 -9.31 0.23 -9.58
C LEU A 62 -8.83 0.18 -11.04
N ALA A 63 -7.83 0.99 -11.41
CA ALA A 63 -7.23 0.99 -12.74
C ALA A 63 -6.60 -0.37 -13.13
N SER A 64 -6.33 -1.26 -12.17
CA SER A 64 -5.90 -2.64 -12.43
C SER A 64 -6.91 -3.42 -13.29
N LEU A 65 -8.21 -3.07 -13.22
CA LEU A 65 -9.27 -3.69 -14.01
C LEU A 65 -8.98 -3.68 -15.52
N PHE A 66 -8.38 -2.60 -16.03
CA PHE A 66 -8.03 -2.46 -17.45
C PHE A 66 -6.95 -3.43 -17.92
N PHE A 67 -6.18 -4.01 -16.99
CA PHE A 67 -5.00 -4.81 -17.30
C PHE A 67 -5.11 -6.28 -16.87
N LEU A 68 -6.22 -6.68 -16.23
CA LEU A 68 -6.40 -8.03 -15.64
C LEU A 68 -6.13 -9.17 -16.61
N ARG A 69 -6.59 -9.07 -17.86
CA ARG A 69 -6.41 -10.17 -18.82
C ARG A 69 -4.93 -10.43 -19.14
N ARG A 70 -4.09 -9.39 -19.14
CA ARG A 70 -2.73 -9.44 -19.71
C ARG A 70 -1.60 -9.28 -18.69
N SER A 71 -1.89 -8.88 -17.46
CA SER A 71 -0.90 -8.57 -16.44
C SER A 71 -1.16 -9.36 -15.16
N LEU A 72 -0.18 -10.18 -14.76
CA LEU A 72 -0.19 -10.84 -13.46
C LEU A 72 -0.13 -9.83 -12.32
N GLU A 73 0.62 -8.73 -12.50
CA GLU A 73 0.75 -7.64 -11.54
C GLU A 73 -0.59 -7.01 -11.24
N ALA A 74 -1.40 -6.75 -12.27
CA ALA A 74 -2.74 -6.20 -12.11
C ALA A 74 -3.67 -7.15 -11.36
N ARG A 75 -3.56 -8.46 -11.63
CA ARG A 75 -4.33 -9.49 -10.89
C ARG A 75 -3.91 -9.58 -9.44
N LEU A 76 -2.60 -9.50 -9.16
CA LEU A 76 -2.10 -9.54 -7.78
C LEU A 76 -2.45 -8.27 -7.00
N ALA A 77 -2.33 -7.09 -7.63
CA ALA A 77 -2.71 -5.83 -7.01
C ALA A 77 -4.21 -5.80 -6.70
N LEU A 78 -5.06 -6.08 -7.69
CA LEU A 78 -6.52 -6.11 -7.48
C LEU A 78 -6.94 -7.25 -6.54
N GLY A 79 -6.34 -8.44 -6.70
CA GLY A 79 -6.63 -9.59 -5.84
C GLY A 79 -6.27 -9.32 -4.40
N GLY A 80 -5.11 -8.72 -4.13
CA GLY A 80 -4.72 -8.26 -2.80
C GLY A 80 -5.71 -7.25 -2.23
N PHE A 81 -6.10 -6.25 -3.04
CA PHE A 81 -7.10 -5.26 -2.65
C PHE A 81 -8.43 -5.92 -2.24
N VAL A 82 -8.98 -6.78 -3.09
CA VAL A 82 -10.24 -7.50 -2.81
C VAL A 82 -10.10 -8.40 -1.58
N LEU A 83 -9.02 -9.17 -1.46
CA LEU A 83 -8.81 -10.08 -0.32
C LEU A 83 -8.68 -9.33 1.01
N SER A 84 -8.06 -8.15 0.99
CA SER A 84 -7.97 -7.31 2.19
C SER A 84 -9.31 -6.68 2.57
N HIS A 85 -10.06 -6.13 1.62
CA HIS A 85 -11.24 -5.31 1.91
C HIS A 85 -12.53 -6.11 2.04
N LEU A 86 -12.71 -7.19 1.29
CA LEU A 86 -13.96 -7.96 1.29
C LEU A 86 -14.33 -8.49 2.68
N PRO A 87 -13.41 -9.09 3.47
CA PRO A 87 -13.72 -9.53 4.83
C PRO A 87 -14.15 -8.39 5.76
N MET A 88 -13.49 -7.23 5.63
CA MET A 88 -13.78 -6.04 6.44
C MET A 88 -15.16 -5.45 6.08
N MET A 89 -15.47 -5.33 4.79
CA MET A 89 -16.76 -4.84 4.31
C MET A 89 -17.94 -5.75 4.69
N LEU A 90 -17.69 -7.05 4.83
CA LEU A 90 -18.68 -8.03 5.28
C LEU A 90 -18.82 -8.07 6.81
N GLY A 91 -18.04 -7.29 7.55
CA GLY A 91 -18.08 -7.26 9.01
C GLY A 91 -17.72 -8.59 9.65
N LEU A 92 -16.82 -9.36 9.03
CA LEU A 92 -16.47 -10.71 9.53
C LEU A 92 -15.71 -10.67 10.86
N PHE A 93 -15.11 -9.52 11.20
CA PHE A 93 -14.40 -9.26 12.44
C PHE A 93 -14.29 -7.75 12.64
N GLU A 94 -14.20 -7.31 13.91
CA GLU A 94 -13.78 -5.95 14.23
C GLU A 94 -12.30 -5.79 13.92
N THR A 95 -11.95 -4.70 13.25
CA THR A 95 -10.58 -4.41 12.85
C THR A 95 -10.06 -3.15 13.50
N THR A 96 -8.85 -3.23 14.03
CA THR A 96 -8.03 -2.07 14.42
C THR A 96 -7.14 -1.61 13.27
N VAL A 97 -6.65 -0.38 13.32
CA VAL A 97 -5.70 0.19 12.34
C VAL A 97 -4.51 -0.74 12.12
N GLY A 98 -3.92 -1.26 13.19
CA GLY A 98 -2.77 -2.16 13.12
C GLY A 98 -3.06 -3.53 12.49
N GLN A 99 -4.26 -4.07 12.70
CA GLN A 99 -4.70 -5.30 12.04
C GLN A 99 -4.93 -5.07 10.55
N VAL A 100 -5.55 -3.95 10.16
CA VAL A 100 -5.73 -3.57 8.75
C VAL A 100 -4.38 -3.42 8.07
N ALA A 101 -3.45 -2.73 8.74
CA ALA A 101 -2.08 -2.60 8.28
C ALA A 101 -1.41 -3.96 8.04
N LEU A 102 -1.57 -4.92 8.97
CA LEU A 102 -1.00 -6.26 8.81
C LEU A 102 -1.61 -7.00 7.62
N ILE A 103 -2.93 -6.90 7.45
CA ILE A 103 -3.64 -7.48 6.30
C ILE A 103 -3.09 -6.88 4.99
N HIS A 104 -2.92 -5.57 4.92
CA HIS A 104 -2.32 -4.91 3.74
C HIS A 104 -0.90 -5.38 3.46
N VAL A 105 -0.05 -5.48 4.49
CA VAL A 105 1.32 -6.01 4.34
C VAL A 105 1.30 -7.39 3.71
N VAL A 106 0.45 -8.29 4.18
CA VAL A 106 0.36 -9.65 3.64
C VAL A 106 -0.23 -9.65 2.23
N CYS A 107 -1.35 -8.95 2.00
CA CYS A 107 -2.08 -8.99 0.75
C CYS A 107 -1.40 -8.23 -0.39
N TYR A 108 -0.68 -7.13 -0.11
CA TYR A 108 -0.14 -6.23 -1.14
C TYR A 108 1.33 -6.51 -1.46
N SER A 109 2.08 -7.11 -0.53
CA SER A 109 3.50 -7.47 -0.76
C SER A 109 3.74 -8.31 -2.02
N PRO A 110 2.91 -9.33 -2.35
CA PRO A 110 3.09 -10.10 -3.58
C PRO A 110 3.08 -9.22 -4.84
N ALA A 111 2.14 -8.27 -4.92
CA ALA A 111 2.05 -7.33 -6.05
C ALA A 111 3.28 -6.42 -6.13
N LEU A 112 3.71 -5.87 -4.99
CA LEU A 112 4.92 -5.02 -4.91
C LEU A 112 6.16 -5.77 -5.41
N LEU A 113 6.35 -7.01 -4.96
CA LEU A 113 7.51 -7.83 -5.34
C LEU A 113 7.56 -8.11 -6.86
N VAL A 114 6.41 -8.42 -7.46
CA VAL A 114 6.35 -8.68 -8.92
C VAL A 114 6.52 -7.39 -9.71
N LEU A 115 5.87 -6.29 -9.30
CA LEU A 115 6.01 -4.98 -9.94
C LEU A 115 7.45 -4.47 -9.88
N ALA A 116 8.12 -4.55 -8.73
CA ALA A 116 9.50 -4.13 -8.56
C ALA A 116 10.47 -4.92 -9.46
N LYS A 117 10.23 -6.23 -9.62
CA LYS A 117 11.02 -7.08 -10.53
C LYS A 117 10.79 -6.72 -12.00
N ARG A 118 9.56 -6.35 -12.38
CA ARG A 118 9.20 -6.08 -13.77
C ARG A 118 9.47 -4.64 -14.21
N ARG A 119 9.47 -3.68 -13.27
CA ARG A 119 9.66 -2.25 -13.53
C ARG A 119 10.82 -1.92 -14.49
N PRO A 120 12.03 -2.50 -14.38
CA PRO A 120 13.14 -2.17 -15.29
C PRO A 120 12.85 -2.43 -16.77
N ARG A 121 11.83 -3.22 -17.09
CA ARG A 121 11.44 -3.60 -18.46
C ARG A 121 10.24 -2.81 -18.99
N VAL A 122 9.66 -1.93 -18.18
CA VAL A 122 8.43 -1.21 -18.52
C VAL A 122 8.73 0.29 -18.54
N THR A 123 8.49 0.95 -19.66
CA THR A 123 8.64 2.40 -19.78
C THR A 123 7.31 3.10 -19.46
N ALA A 124 7.36 4.29 -18.85
CA ALA A 124 6.17 5.05 -18.47
C ALA A 124 5.42 5.72 -19.65
N ARG A 125 5.79 5.40 -20.90
CA ARG A 125 5.20 6.01 -22.12
C ARG A 125 3.88 5.38 -22.56
N SER A 126 3.47 4.28 -21.96
CA SER A 126 2.19 3.61 -22.23
C SER A 126 1.26 3.70 -21.02
N PRO A 127 -0.07 3.59 -21.19
CA PRO A 127 -1.00 3.58 -20.06
C PRO A 127 -0.68 2.49 -19.02
N PHE A 128 -0.31 1.29 -19.48
CA PHE A 128 0.13 0.21 -18.60
C PHE A 128 1.43 0.58 -17.86
N GLY A 129 2.38 1.18 -18.56
CA GLY A 129 3.63 1.60 -17.96
C GLY A 129 3.47 2.70 -16.92
N LEU A 130 2.58 3.67 -17.18
CA LEU A 130 2.20 4.69 -16.22
C LEU A 130 1.56 4.05 -14.98
N TRP A 131 0.59 3.15 -15.18
CA TRP A 131 -0.06 2.41 -14.10
C TRP A 131 0.94 1.60 -13.26
N VAL A 132 1.90 0.89 -13.88
CA VAL A 132 2.94 0.14 -13.16
C VAL A 132 3.74 1.06 -12.23
N HIS A 133 4.12 2.26 -12.70
CA HIS A 133 4.90 3.20 -11.89
C HIS A 133 4.07 3.83 -10.78
N ALA A 134 2.82 4.21 -11.07
CA ALA A 134 1.89 4.75 -10.09
C ALA A 134 1.59 3.71 -8.99
N MET A 135 1.24 2.49 -9.38
CA MET A 135 0.96 1.39 -8.46
C MET A 135 2.19 1.07 -7.58
N LEU A 136 3.39 1.06 -8.16
CA LEU A 136 4.61 0.82 -7.41
C LEU A 136 4.88 1.92 -6.37
N ALA A 137 4.60 3.18 -6.70
CA ALA A 137 4.68 4.29 -5.75
C ALA A 137 3.62 4.17 -4.65
N VAL A 138 2.36 3.92 -5.02
CA VAL A 138 1.25 3.71 -4.08
C VAL A 138 1.56 2.59 -3.08
N LEU A 139 2.01 1.43 -3.58
CA LEU A 139 2.37 0.29 -2.75
C LEU A 139 3.57 0.60 -1.86
N ALA A 140 4.60 1.28 -2.36
CA ALA A 140 5.78 1.61 -1.57
C ALA A 140 5.46 2.57 -0.42
N VAL A 141 4.63 3.59 -0.68
CA VAL A 141 4.21 4.55 0.34
C VAL A 141 3.25 3.89 1.33
N GLY A 142 2.18 3.24 0.86
CA GLY A 142 1.19 2.59 1.71
C GLY A 142 1.82 1.54 2.63
N LEU A 143 2.60 0.62 2.06
CA LEU A 143 3.24 -0.44 2.84
C LEU A 143 4.30 0.07 3.82
N ALA A 144 4.87 1.26 3.62
CA ALA A 144 5.74 1.86 4.62
C ALA A 144 4.94 2.20 5.89
N PHE A 145 3.80 2.88 5.74
CA PHE A 145 2.93 3.18 6.87
C PHE A 145 2.35 1.90 7.49
N ASP A 146 1.83 0.98 6.66
CA ASP A 146 1.28 -0.28 7.14
C ASP A 146 2.32 -1.10 7.90
N LEU A 147 3.57 -1.17 7.42
CA LEU A 147 4.61 -1.92 8.12
C LEU A 147 4.94 -1.32 9.48
N ARG A 148 4.97 0.01 9.61
CA ARG A 148 5.19 0.69 10.89
C ARG A 148 4.10 0.31 11.89
N ASP A 149 2.85 0.42 11.49
CA ASP A 149 1.72 0.21 12.40
C ASP A 149 1.53 -1.27 12.72
N SER A 150 1.75 -2.16 11.75
CA SER A 150 1.79 -3.62 11.98
C SER A 150 2.86 -4.02 12.98
N LEU A 151 4.06 -3.47 12.87
CA LEU A 151 5.16 -3.77 13.79
C LEU A 151 4.85 -3.27 15.20
N ARG A 152 4.21 -2.11 15.33
CA ARG A 152 3.75 -1.61 16.63
C ARG A 152 2.74 -2.57 17.25
N THR A 153 1.74 -3.01 16.50
CA THR A 153 0.73 -3.96 17.01
C THR A 153 1.29 -5.35 17.36
N LEU A 154 2.32 -5.81 16.67
CA LEU A 154 2.88 -7.15 16.92
C LEU A 154 3.91 -7.20 18.06
N PHE A 155 4.55 -6.06 18.38
CA PHE A 155 5.74 -6.04 19.26
C PHE A 155 5.68 -5.01 20.39
N LEU A 156 4.68 -4.14 20.45
CA LEU A 156 4.44 -3.17 21.52
C LEU A 156 3.06 -3.40 22.13
#